data_AF-A0A258LMQ9-F1
#
_entry.id   AF-A0A258LMQ9-F1
#
_cell.length_a   1.000
_cell.length_b   1.000
_cell.length_c   1.000
_cell.angle_alpha   90.00
_cell.angle_beta   90.00
_cell.angle_gamma   90.00
#
_symmetry.space_group_name_H-M   'P 1'
#
loop_
_entity.id
_entity.type
_entity.pdbx_description
1 polymer ?
#
loop_
_entity_poly.entity_id
_entity_poly.type
_entity_poly.pdbx_seq_one_letter_code
_entity_poly.pdbx_strand_id
1 'polypeptide(L)'
;MPLPIRMLLSLALLLAGPVCVAAGETRTASLAPTLSGAALPAHLTAVGGTNPPIGYVRFCAEHGQDCVAKGEMAFEVALDRVHMADLEKVNRSINEAVEPLTDMEHFGETERWSYPVDGKGDCEDYVLAKRKALIERGWPASVLLITVVRDRDGDGHAVLTVVTDQGDLVLDNQATDILPWQDTGYRFVKRQSQGDPALWVSLGEGRSPPVVGGGR
;
A
#
# COMPACT_ATOMS: atom_id res chain seq x y z
N MET A 1 6.93 98.69 -45.40
CA MET A 1 8.22 98.36 -46.04
C MET A 1 8.47 96.87 -45.82
N PRO A 2 9.04 96.12 -46.78
CA PRO A 2 8.39 95.68 -48.02
C PRO A 2 7.95 94.19 -48.02
N LEU A 3 7.17 93.80 -49.05
CA LEU A 3 6.89 92.42 -49.48
C LEU A 3 8.04 91.92 -50.42
N PRO A 4 7.93 90.75 -51.12
CA PRO A 4 7.67 89.37 -50.67
C PRO A 4 8.66 88.34 -51.30
N ILE A 5 8.61 87.05 -50.94
CA ILE A 5 9.04 85.96 -51.84
C ILE A 5 8.00 84.81 -51.82
N ARG A 6 7.66 84.31 -53.02
CA ARG A 6 6.85 83.10 -53.27
C ARG A 6 7.77 81.89 -53.52
N MET A 7 7.34 80.70 -53.13
CA MET A 7 7.62 79.48 -53.91
C MET A 7 6.48 78.46 -53.73
N LEU A 8 6.14 77.73 -54.79
CA LEU A 8 4.98 76.82 -54.86
C LEU A 8 5.33 75.36 -54.55
N LEU A 9 4.25 74.56 -54.44
CA LEU A 9 4.12 73.09 -54.43
C LEU A 9 4.24 72.41 -53.04
N SER A 10 3.58 71.27 -52.78
CA SER A 10 2.81 70.40 -53.69
C SER A 10 1.47 69.89 -53.13
N LEU A 11 0.71 69.20 -53.99
CA LEU A 11 -0.57 68.50 -53.79
C LEU A 11 -0.40 67.10 -53.17
N ALA A 12 -1.28 66.71 -52.24
CA ALA A 12 -1.74 65.32 -52.08
C ALA A 12 -3.06 65.28 -51.27
N LEU A 13 -4.16 64.86 -51.91
CA LEU A 13 -5.46 64.67 -51.27
C LEU A 13 -5.71 63.17 -51.07
N LEU A 14 -5.92 62.73 -49.83
CA LEU A 14 -6.30 61.35 -49.51
C LEU A 14 -7.54 61.35 -48.61
N LEU A 15 -8.66 60.89 -49.17
CA LEU A 15 -9.91 60.67 -48.47
C LEU A 15 -9.89 59.28 -47.81
N ALA A 16 -9.95 59.22 -46.49
CA ALA A 16 -10.14 57.99 -45.74
C ALA A 16 -11.52 58.00 -45.07
N GLY A 17 -12.45 57.19 -45.59
CA GLY A 17 -13.74 56.92 -44.94
C GLY A 17 -13.60 55.84 -43.85
N PRO A 18 -14.52 55.79 -42.87
CA PRO A 18 -14.43 54.83 -41.78
C PRO A 18 -14.83 53.42 -42.23
N VAL A 19 -14.00 52.43 -41.90
CA VAL A 19 -14.33 51.01 -42.08
C VAL A 19 -14.96 50.49 -40.78
N CYS A 20 -16.25 50.15 -40.83
CA CYS A 20 -16.88 49.39 -39.75
C CYS A 20 -16.42 47.92 -39.82
N VAL A 21 -15.74 47.45 -38.76
CA VAL A 21 -15.42 46.04 -38.56
C VAL A 21 -16.44 45.44 -37.60
N ALA A 22 -17.27 44.52 -38.09
CA ALA A 22 -18.18 43.74 -37.25
C ALA A 22 -17.42 42.55 -36.64
N ALA A 23 -17.36 42.47 -35.31
CA ALA A 23 -16.78 41.33 -34.61
C ALA A 23 -17.80 40.18 -34.53
N GLY A 24 -17.49 39.04 -35.12
CA GLY A 24 -18.27 37.81 -34.97
C GLY A 24 -17.71 36.95 -33.84
N GLU A 25 -18.51 36.66 -32.82
CA GLU A 25 -18.13 35.78 -31.71
C GLU A 25 -18.16 34.30 -32.12
N THR A 26 -17.00 33.72 -32.39
CA THR A 26 -16.85 32.27 -32.57
C THR A 26 -16.87 31.54 -31.24
N ARG A 27 -18.04 31.00 -30.86
CA ARG A 27 -18.16 30.08 -29.73
C ARG A 27 -17.52 28.72 -30.06
N THR A 28 -16.29 28.51 -29.58
CA THR A 28 -15.64 27.20 -29.59
C THR A 28 -16.17 26.34 -28.46
N ALA A 29 -16.84 25.23 -28.80
CA ALA A 29 -17.22 24.21 -27.84
C ALA A 29 -15.97 23.43 -27.41
N SER A 30 -15.47 23.68 -26.18
CA SER A 30 -14.34 22.95 -25.63
C SER A 30 -14.79 21.60 -25.08
N LEU A 31 -14.43 20.52 -25.78
CA LEU A 31 -14.57 19.16 -25.25
C LEU A 31 -13.48 18.93 -24.20
N ALA A 32 -13.83 19.08 -22.92
CA ALA A 32 -12.94 18.68 -21.83
C ALA A 32 -12.76 17.15 -21.86
N PRO A 33 -11.53 16.62 -21.90
CA PRO A 33 -11.30 15.18 -21.85
C PRO A 33 -11.60 14.66 -20.44
N THR A 34 -12.69 13.90 -20.29
CA THR A 34 -12.98 13.16 -19.07
C THR A 34 -12.07 11.94 -18.96
N LEU A 35 -10.80 12.18 -18.62
CA LEU A 35 -9.85 11.14 -18.22
C LEU A 35 -10.20 10.61 -16.83
N SER A 36 -11.27 9.81 -16.74
CA SER A 36 -11.51 8.95 -15.59
C SER A 36 -10.58 7.73 -15.68
N GLY A 37 -9.28 7.98 -15.56
CA GLY A 37 -8.28 6.93 -15.46
C GLY A 37 -8.41 6.26 -14.10
N ALA A 38 -9.03 5.08 -14.07
CA ALA A 38 -8.90 4.20 -12.91
C ALA A 38 -7.40 3.90 -12.73
N ALA A 39 -6.86 4.19 -11.54
CA ALA A 39 -5.50 3.80 -11.20
C ALA A 39 -5.40 2.27 -11.28
N LEU A 40 -4.30 1.76 -11.81
CA LEU A 40 -4.06 0.32 -11.84
C LEU A 40 -3.92 -0.21 -10.40
N PRO A 41 -4.34 -1.46 -10.12
CA PRO A 41 -4.03 -2.15 -8.88
C PRO A 41 -2.53 -2.07 -8.61
N ALA A 42 -2.16 -1.62 -7.41
CA ALA A 42 -0.77 -1.37 -7.07
C ALA A 42 -0.32 -2.32 -5.96
N HIS A 43 0.71 -3.10 -6.26
CA HIS A 43 1.19 -4.23 -5.47
C HIS A 43 2.63 -4.02 -4.98
N LEU A 44 2.98 -4.63 -3.86
CA LEU A 44 4.34 -4.63 -3.33
C LEU A 44 5.23 -5.52 -4.22
N THR A 45 6.19 -4.88 -4.89
CA THR A 45 7.10 -5.54 -5.82
C THR A 45 8.34 -6.06 -5.10
N ALA A 46 8.65 -7.35 -5.27
CA ALA A 46 9.87 -7.95 -4.74
C ALA A 46 11.11 -7.51 -5.53
N VAL A 47 12.17 -7.07 -4.84
CA VAL A 47 13.43 -6.63 -5.48
C VAL A 47 14.54 -7.70 -5.45
N GLY A 48 14.34 -8.78 -4.69
CA GLY A 48 15.29 -9.88 -4.56
C GLY A 48 15.00 -10.78 -3.36
N GLY A 49 15.74 -11.88 -3.22
CA GLY A 49 15.63 -12.77 -2.05
C GLY A 49 16.22 -12.13 -0.78
N THR A 50 15.73 -12.53 0.39
CA THR A 50 16.27 -12.12 1.70
C THR A 50 16.09 -13.22 2.74
N ASN A 51 16.74 -13.07 3.89
CA ASN A 51 16.59 -14.01 5.00
C ASN A 51 15.29 -13.74 5.78
N PRO A 52 14.58 -14.78 6.26
CA PRO A 52 13.45 -14.65 7.18
C PRO A 52 13.82 -13.90 8.48
N PRO A 53 12.83 -13.37 9.23
CA PRO A 53 13.00 -13.00 10.65
C PRO A 53 13.46 -14.20 11.48
N ILE A 54 14.24 -13.96 12.54
CA ILE A 54 14.76 -15.05 13.38
C ILE A 54 13.65 -15.68 14.23
N GLY A 55 12.66 -14.91 14.69
CA GLY A 55 11.45 -15.43 15.33
C GLY A 55 10.71 -16.40 14.41
N TYR A 56 10.45 -16.00 13.15
CA TYR A 56 9.83 -16.89 12.16
C TYR A 56 10.61 -18.20 11.94
N VAL A 57 11.95 -18.17 11.90
CA VAL A 57 12.77 -19.40 11.77
C VAL A 57 12.57 -20.33 12.96
N ARG A 58 12.52 -19.80 14.19
CA ARG A 58 12.26 -20.57 15.41
C ARG A 58 10.85 -21.14 15.41
N PHE A 59 9.85 -20.30 15.14
CA PHE A 59 8.45 -20.71 14.97
C PHE A 59 8.33 -21.86 13.97
N CYS A 60 8.98 -21.80 12.80
CA CYS A 60 8.96 -22.88 11.82
C CYS A 60 9.68 -24.16 12.25
N ALA A 61 10.62 -24.10 13.19
CA ALA A 61 11.24 -25.30 13.75
C ALA A 61 10.28 -26.06 14.69
N GLU A 62 9.40 -25.33 15.40
CA GLU A 62 8.40 -25.87 16.32
C GLU A 62 7.07 -26.21 15.60
N HIS A 63 6.68 -25.38 14.63
CA HIS A 63 5.42 -25.40 13.88
C HIS A 63 5.65 -25.66 12.38
N GLY A 64 6.55 -26.58 12.03
CA GLY A 64 6.97 -26.78 10.63
C GLY A 64 5.85 -27.04 9.61
N GLN A 65 4.70 -27.54 10.05
CA GLN A 65 3.51 -27.67 9.18
C GLN A 65 2.90 -26.34 8.75
N ASP A 66 3.11 -25.23 9.47
CA ASP A 66 2.55 -23.91 9.12
C ASP A 66 3.45 -23.07 8.20
N CYS A 67 4.69 -23.54 8.02
CA CYS A 67 5.71 -22.95 7.15
C CYS A 67 5.98 -23.75 5.86
N VAL A 68 5.09 -24.67 5.47
CA VAL A 68 5.09 -25.31 4.14
C VAL A 68 3.98 -24.74 3.26
N ALA A 69 4.18 -24.78 1.95
CA ALA A 69 3.15 -24.43 0.98
C ALA A 69 1.91 -25.35 1.16
N LYS A 70 0.72 -24.73 1.24
CA LYS A 70 -0.57 -25.40 1.47
C LYS A 70 -1.61 -24.89 0.47
N GLY A 71 -2.43 -25.81 -0.04
CA GLY A 71 -3.52 -25.49 -0.97
C GLY A 71 -3.05 -25.22 -2.40
N GLU A 72 -3.94 -24.65 -3.20
CA GLU A 72 -3.65 -24.23 -4.58
C GLU A 72 -2.85 -22.90 -4.60
N MET A 73 -2.01 -22.73 -5.62
CA MET A 73 -1.33 -21.45 -5.86
C MET A 73 -2.32 -20.47 -6.51
N ALA A 74 -2.64 -19.39 -5.81
CA ALA A 74 -3.26 -18.21 -6.39
C ALA A 74 -2.22 -17.08 -6.45
N PHE A 75 -2.32 -16.21 -7.47
CA PHE A 75 -1.49 -15.01 -7.57
C PHE A 75 -2.14 -13.79 -6.90
N GLU A 76 -3.47 -13.82 -6.79
CA GLU A 76 -4.35 -12.80 -6.20
C GLU A 76 -5.72 -13.44 -5.92
N VAL A 77 -6.56 -12.77 -5.13
CA VAL A 77 -8.00 -13.08 -5.00
C VAL A 77 -8.86 -11.93 -5.48
N ALA A 78 -10.09 -12.23 -5.92
CA ALA A 78 -11.06 -11.20 -6.27
C ALA A 78 -11.61 -10.53 -4.99
N LEU A 79 -11.39 -9.22 -4.81
CA LEU A 79 -11.89 -8.49 -3.65
C LEU A 79 -13.36 -8.08 -3.85
N ASP A 80 -14.24 -9.08 -3.75
CA ASP A 80 -15.69 -8.86 -3.66
C ASP A 80 -16.15 -8.55 -2.21
N ARG A 81 -17.45 -8.32 -2.04
CA ARG A 81 -18.03 -8.00 -0.72
C ARG A 81 -17.96 -9.16 0.28
N VAL A 82 -17.86 -10.41 -0.19
CA VAL A 82 -17.77 -11.58 0.68
C VAL A 82 -16.35 -11.68 1.22
N HIS A 83 -15.34 -11.56 0.34
CA HIS A 83 -13.93 -11.55 0.73
C HIS A 83 -13.60 -10.37 1.64
N MET A 84 -14.05 -9.14 1.32
CA MET A 84 -13.81 -7.98 2.17
C MET A 84 -14.45 -8.13 3.56
N ALA A 85 -15.73 -8.55 3.63
CA ALA A 85 -16.40 -8.78 4.91
C ALA A 85 -15.75 -9.92 5.74
N ASP A 86 -15.09 -10.88 5.07
CA ASP A 86 -14.36 -11.94 5.74
C ASP A 86 -13.02 -11.46 6.33
N LEU A 87 -12.26 -10.68 5.57
CA LEU A 87 -11.05 -10.02 6.06
C LEU A 87 -11.36 -9.11 7.26
N GLU A 88 -12.38 -8.25 7.15
CA GLU A 88 -12.85 -7.38 8.24
C GLU A 88 -13.23 -8.17 9.50
N LYS A 89 -13.93 -9.30 9.31
CA LYS A 89 -14.35 -10.17 10.41
C LYS A 89 -13.15 -10.81 11.12
N VAL A 90 -12.19 -11.34 10.37
CA VAL A 90 -11.00 -11.95 10.97
C VAL A 90 -10.10 -10.88 11.61
N ASN A 91 -9.86 -9.75 10.96
CA ASN A 91 -9.02 -8.67 11.51
C ASN A 91 -9.57 -8.19 12.86
N ARG A 92 -10.86 -7.84 12.90
CA ARG A 92 -11.53 -7.40 14.13
C ARG A 92 -11.56 -8.50 15.19
N SER A 93 -11.96 -9.73 14.83
CA SER A 93 -12.10 -10.81 15.82
C SER A 93 -10.79 -11.23 16.48
N ILE A 94 -9.65 -11.12 15.78
CA ILE A 94 -8.34 -11.34 16.40
C ILE A 94 -7.90 -10.11 17.21
N ASN A 95 -8.12 -8.89 16.68
CA ASN A 95 -7.79 -7.66 17.41
C ASN A 95 -8.57 -7.49 18.73
N GLU A 96 -9.78 -8.05 18.82
CA GLU A 96 -10.60 -8.05 20.04
C GLU A 96 -10.26 -9.21 21.01
N ALA A 97 -9.65 -10.30 20.52
CA ALA A 97 -9.42 -11.52 21.29
C ALA A 97 -8.02 -11.62 21.91
N VAL A 98 -7.08 -10.79 21.47
CA VAL A 98 -5.69 -10.77 21.95
C VAL A 98 -5.40 -9.43 22.62
N GLU A 99 -4.82 -9.48 23.82
CA GLU A 99 -4.28 -8.34 24.57
C GLU A 99 -2.85 -8.04 24.08
N PRO A 100 -2.55 -6.82 23.61
CA PRO A 100 -1.21 -6.46 23.17
C PRO A 100 -0.22 -6.53 24.33
N LEU A 101 0.81 -7.36 24.20
CA LEU A 101 1.88 -7.52 25.19
C LEU A 101 3.16 -7.93 24.49
N THR A 102 4.27 -7.21 24.74
CA THR A 102 5.55 -7.51 24.07
C THR A 102 6.13 -8.84 24.54
N ASP A 103 6.89 -9.53 23.67
CA ASP A 103 7.64 -10.75 24.01
C ASP A 103 8.45 -10.66 25.32
N MET A 104 9.01 -9.49 25.61
CA MET A 104 9.80 -9.26 26.83
C MET A 104 8.92 -9.17 28.08
N GLU A 105 7.71 -8.62 27.96
CA GLU A 105 6.72 -8.54 29.03
C GLU A 105 5.96 -9.87 29.23
N HIS A 106 5.78 -10.66 28.15
CA HIS A 106 5.04 -11.93 28.14
C HIS A 106 5.92 -13.14 28.50
N PHE A 107 7.05 -13.31 27.80
CA PHE A 107 7.93 -14.49 27.90
C PHE A 107 9.29 -14.19 28.54
N GLY A 108 9.68 -12.92 28.62
CA GLY A 108 11.04 -12.52 29.02
C GLY A 108 12.09 -12.76 27.92
N GLU A 109 11.64 -12.88 26.67
CA GLU A 109 12.47 -13.08 25.49
C GLU A 109 12.50 -11.81 24.63
N THR A 110 13.52 -11.64 23.79
CA THR A 110 13.61 -10.47 22.89
C THR A 110 12.79 -10.62 21.61
N GLU A 111 12.56 -11.87 21.17
CA GLU A 111 11.70 -12.18 20.02
C GLU A 111 11.31 -13.68 20.05
N ARG A 112 10.01 -13.97 20.04
CA ARG A 112 9.41 -15.29 20.23
C ARG A 112 8.02 -15.41 19.59
N TRP A 113 8.02 -15.48 18.26
CA TRP A 113 6.82 -15.75 17.44
C TRP A 113 6.07 -16.99 17.90
N SER A 114 4.78 -16.83 18.21
CA SER A 114 3.93 -17.84 18.82
C SER A 114 2.48 -17.79 18.29
N TYR A 115 1.62 -18.69 18.78
CA TYR A 115 0.18 -18.50 18.65
C TYR A 115 -0.34 -17.95 19.98
N PRO A 116 -1.17 -16.89 19.98
CA PRO A 116 -1.66 -16.21 21.19
C PRO A 116 -2.77 -17.01 21.90
N VAL A 117 -2.45 -18.24 22.31
CA VAL A 117 -3.40 -19.23 22.85
C VAL A 117 -3.89 -18.92 24.26
N ASP A 118 -3.15 -18.09 25.00
CA ASP A 118 -3.54 -17.51 26.29
C ASP A 118 -4.17 -16.11 26.15
N GLY A 119 -4.39 -15.65 24.91
CA GLY A 119 -4.99 -14.36 24.60
C GLY A 119 -4.02 -13.18 24.67
N LYS A 120 -2.70 -13.40 24.57
CA LYS A 120 -1.66 -12.36 24.59
C LYS A 120 -0.63 -12.56 23.49
N GLY A 121 0.00 -11.46 23.08
CA GLY A 121 1.13 -11.44 22.15
C GLY A 121 1.31 -10.05 21.54
N ASP A 122 2.27 -9.91 20.63
CA ASP A 122 2.53 -8.71 19.85
C ASP A 122 2.35 -8.97 18.33
N CYS A 123 2.88 -8.12 17.45
CA CYS A 123 2.38 -7.99 16.08
C CYS A 123 2.50 -9.28 15.23
N GLU A 124 3.58 -10.05 15.39
CA GLU A 124 3.77 -11.36 14.76
C GLU A 124 2.69 -12.36 15.14
N ASP A 125 2.31 -12.43 16.42
CA ASP A 125 1.35 -13.39 16.95
C ASP A 125 -0.06 -13.13 16.40
N TYR A 126 -0.44 -11.85 16.29
CA TYR A 126 -1.69 -11.44 15.62
C TYR A 126 -1.66 -11.81 14.13
N VAL A 127 -0.52 -11.62 13.46
CA VAL A 127 -0.38 -11.95 12.03
C VAL A 127 -0.43 -13.46 11.79
N LEU A 128 0.23 -14.26 12.64
CA LEU A 128 0.14 -15.72 12.63
C LEU A 128 -1.31 -16.20 12.85
N ALA A 129 -2.01 -15.63 13.84
CA ALA A 129 -3.39 -15.96 14.15
C ALA A 129 -4.36 -15.58 13.01
N LYS A 130 -4.27 -14.36 12.45
CA LYS A 130 -5.09 -13.90 11.32
C LYS A 130 -4.85 -14.75 10.08
N ARG A 131 -3.59 -15.04 9.74
CA ARG A 131 -3.22 -15.88 8.60
C ARG A 131 -3.79 -17.29 8.74
N LYS A 132 -3.62 -17.91 9.90
CA LYS A 132 -4.18 -19.24 10.21
C LYS A 132 -5.71 -19.25 10.07
N ALA A 133 -6.39 -18.27 10.67
CA ALA A 133 -7.84 -18.16 10.61
C ALA A 133 -8.37 -18.00 9.17
N LEU A 134 -7.70 -17.21 8.32
CA LEU A 134 -8.10 -17.07 6.90
C LEU A 134 -7.85 -18.36 6.10
N ILE A 135 -6.71 -19.03 6.29
CA ILE A 135 -6.42 -20.33 5.64
C ILE A 135 -7.47 -21.38 6.02
N GLU A 136 -7.86 -21.45 7.29
CA GLU A 136 -8.92 -22.36 7.78
C GLU A 136 -10.31 -22.03 7.23
N ARG A 137 -10.49 -20.82 6.69
CA ARG A 137 -11.70 -20.35 6.00
C ARG A 137 -11.66 -20.56 4.49
N GLY A 138 -10.59 -21.18 3.97
CA GLY A 138 -10.43 -21.55 2.57
C GLY A 138 -9.64 -20.57 1.72
N TRP A 139 -9.05 -19.52 2.32
CA TRP A 139 -8.21 -18.58 1.58
C TRP A 139 -6.90 -19.24 1.11
N PRO A 140 -6.42 -18.97 -0.12
CA PRO A 140 -5.13 -19.47 -0.59
C PRO A 140 -3.99 -18.93 0.29
N ALA A 141 -3.18 -19.83 0.87
CA ALA A 141 -2.04 -19.44 1.70
C ALA A 141 -0.96 -18.63 0.94
N SER A 142 -1.01 -18.69 -0.40
CA SER A 142 -0.16 -17.99 -1.36
C SER A 142 -0.44 -16.49 -1.46
N VAL A 143 -1.66 -16.03 -1.15
CA VAL A 143 -2.00 -14.59 -1.12
C VAL A 143 -1.94 -13.98 0.28
N LEU A 144 -1.73 -14.78 1.32
CA LEU A 144 -1.71 -14.38 2.73
C LEU A 144 -0.27 -14.34 3.26
N LEU A 145 0.35 -13.18 3.15
CA LEU A 145 1.80 -13.03 3.24
C LEU A 145 2.21 -12.25 4.49
N ILE A 146 2.92 -12.92 5.39
CA ILE A 146 3.55 -12.27 6.54
C ILE A 146 4.58 -11.27 6.01
N THR A 147 4.47 -10.02 6.45
CA THR A 147 5.24 -8.88 5.96
C THR A 147 5.84 -8.13 7.14
N VAL A 148 7.13 -7.86 7.09
CA VAL A 148 7.83 -7.03 8.08
C VAL A 148 8.04 -5.65 7.49
N VAL A 149 7.64 -4.65 8.26
CA VAL A 149 7.70 -3.24 7.91
C VAL A 149 8.53 -2.47 8.93
N ARG A 150 8.75 -1.17 8.67
CA ARG A 150 8.91 -0.20 9.73
C ARG A 150 7.60 0.55 9.88
N ASP A 151 7.13 0.69 11.11
CA ASP A 151 5.95 1.48 11.42
C ASP A 151 6.20 2.99 11.28
N ARG A 152 5.25 3.80 11.74
CA ARG A 152 5.26 5.27 11.64
C ARG A 152 6.31 5.92 12.55
N ASP A 153 6.63 5.30 13.68
CA ASP A 153 7.66 5.76 14.62
C ASP A 153 9.06 5.21 14.25
N GLY A 154 9.09 4.15 13.45
CA GLY A 154 10.27 3.56 12.83
C GLY A 154 10.70 2.23 13.44
N ASP A 155 9.90 1.66 14.34
CA ASP A 155 10.16 0.38 14.99
C ASP A 155 9.85 -0.80 14.07
N GLY A 156 10.24 -2.01 14.49
CA GLY A 156 10.03 -3.23 13.71
C GLY A 156 8.64 -3.79 13.96
N HIS A 157 7.84 -3.91 12.90
CA HIS A 157 6.44 -4.28 12.98
C HIS A 157 6.09 -5.37 11.95
N ALA A 158 5.15 -6.26 12.28
CA ALA A 158 4.61 -7.29 11.41
C ALA A 158 3.16 -7.00 11.03
N VAL A 159 2.86 -7.17 9.74
CA VAL A 159 1.50 -7.07 9.22
C VAL A 159 1.20 -8.25 8.29
N LEU A 160 -0.09 -8.54 8.13
CA LEU A 160 -0.54 -9.52 7.14
C LEU A 160 -0.92 -8.79 5.85
N THR A 161 -0.11 -8.98 4.80
CA THR A 161 -0.46 -8.50 3.46
C THR A 161 -1.35 -9.52 2.76
N VAL A 162 -2.42 -9.04 2.13
CA VAL A 162 -3.35 -9.84 1.34
C VAL A 162 -3.30 -9.35 -0.12
N VAL A 163 -2.92 -10.23 -1.04
CA VAL A 163 -2.81 -9.89 -2.47
C VAL A 163 -4.17 -10.05 -3.15
N THR A 164 -4.71 -8.95 -3.70
CA THR A 164 -6.05 -8.92 -4.32
C THR A 164 -6.05 -8.28 -5.71
N ASP A 165 -7.07 -8.55 -6.52
CA ASP A 165 -7.28 -7.95 -7.85
C ASP A 165 -7.44 -6.40 -7.84
N GLN A 166 -7.55 -5.79 -6.66
CA GLN A 166 -7.62 -4.36 -6.43
C GLN A 166 -6.35 -3.78 -5.77
N GLY A 167 -5.33 -4.60 -5.55
CA GLY A 167 -4.04 -4.24 -4.96
C GLY A 167 -3.73 -5.03 -3.67
N ASP A 168 -2.59 -4.73 -3.06
CA ASP A 168 -2.19 -5.36 -1.79
C ASP A 168 -2.85 -4.63 -0.60
N LEU A 169 -3.66 -5.36 0.18
CA LEU A 169 -4.28 -4.88 1.43
C LEU A 169 -3.45 -5.26 2.65
N VAL A 170 -3.62 -4.52 3.75
CA VAL A 170 -2.89 -4.73 5.01
C VAL A 170 -3.87 -4.94 6.17
N LEU A 171 -3.72 -6.07 6.86
CA LEU A 171 -4.39 -6.40 8.13
C LEU A 171 -3.38 -6.24 9.27
N ASP A 172 -3.75 -5.43 10.27
CA ASP A 172 -2.86 -4.94 11.33
C ASP A 172 -3.53 -5.02 12.72
N ASN A 173 -2.77 -5.12 13.80
CA ASN A 173 -3.24 -4.96 15.18
C ASN A 173 -3.22 -3.49 15.65
N GLN A 174 -2.32 -2.66 15.13
CA GLN A 174 -2.26 -1.21 15.42
C GLN A 174 -3.42 -0.42 14.76
N ALA A 175 -3.98 -0.95 13.67
CA ALA A 175 -5.09 -0.33 12.94
C ALA A 175 -6.28 -1.30 12.80
N THR A 176 -7.48 -0.85 13.19
CA THR A 176 -8.72 -1.64 13.03
C THR A 176 -9.16 -1.74 11.57
N ASP A 177 -8.99 -0.65 10.83
CA ASP A 177 -9.36 -0.56 9.41
C ASP A 177 -8.34 -1.31 8.55
N ILE A 178 -8.84 -2.00 7.52
CA ILE A 178 -7.99 -2.62 6.50
C ILE A 178 -7.67 -1.57 5.44
N LEU A 179 -6.38 -1.33 5.22
CA LEU A 179 -5.90 -0.26 4.35
C LEU A 179 -5.17 -0.83 3.12
N PRO A 180 -5.22 -0.16 1.96
CA PRO A 180 -4.22 -0.33 0.91
C PRO A 180 -2.82 -0.08 1.47
N TRP A 181 -1.82 -0.84 1.03
CA TRP A 181 -0.48 -0.76 1.61
C TRP A 181 0.15 0.64 1.55
N GLN A 182 -0.18 1.43 0.53
CA GLN A 182 0.29 2.80 0.33
C GLN A 182 -0.21 3.77 1.40
N ASP A 183 -1.43 3.52 1.91
CA ASP A 183 -2.13 4.42 2.83
C ASP A 183 -1.79 4.13 4.31
N THR A 184 -1.06 3.04 4.58
CA THR A 184 -0.58 2.70 5.92
C THR A 184 0.40 3.73 6.48
N GLY A 185 1.21 4.36 5.61
CA GLY A 185 2.36 5.18 6.01
C GLY A 185 3.56 4.38 6.51
N TYR A 186 3.58 3.06 6.34
CA TYR A 186 4.69 2.17 6.71
C TYR A 186 5.74 2.08 5.61
N ARG A 187 6.96 1.67 5.98
CA ARG A 187 8.05 1.36 5.04
C ARG A 187 8.23 -0.14 4.91
N PHE A 188 8.10 -0.67 3.69
CA PHE A 188 7.99 -2.10 3.46
C PHE A 188 9.36 -2.75 3.27
N VAL A 189 9.77 -3.60 4.22
CA VAL A 189 11.13 -4.11 4.29
C VAL A 189 11.27 -5.47 3.62
N LYS A 190 10.46 -6.45 4.04
CA LYS A 190 10.50 -7.83 3.54
C LYS A 190 9.15 -8.54 3.71
N ARG A 191 8.94 -9.60 2.94
CA ARG A 191 7.71 -10.40 2.94
C ARG A 191 8.01 -11.87 2.64
N GLN A 192 7.14 -12.78 3.06
CA GLN A 192 7.11 -14.16 2.53
C GLN A 192 7.00 -14.16 0.99
N SER A 193 7.52 -15.20 0.34
CA SER A 193 7.24 -15.43 -1.08
C SER A 193 5.85 -16.07 -1.26
N GLN A 194 5.16 -15.77 -2.36
CA GLN A 194 3.85 -16.38 -2.67
C GLN A 194 3.94 -17.89 -2.94
N GLY A 195 5.06 -18.35 -3.54
CA GLY A 195 5.24 -19.75 -3.93
C GLY A 195 5.72 -20.67 -2.82
N ASP A 196 6.44 -20.12 -1.83
CA ASP A 196 6.99 -20.87 -0.70
C ASP A 196 7.08 -19.97 0.55
N PRO A 197 6.32 -20.26 1.64
CA PRO A 197 6.37 -19.47 2.87
C PRO A 197 7.66 -19.67 3.69
N ALA A 198 8.52 -20.63 3.35
CA ALA A 198 9.88 -20.71 3.91
C ALA A 198 10.85 -19.70 3.26
N LEU A 199 10.56 -19.25 2.03
CA LEU A 199 11.35 -18.26 1.31
C LEU A 199 10.84 -16.83 1.54
N TRP A 200 11.77 -15.88 1.63
CA TRP A 200 11.46 -14.47 1.87
C TRP A 200 12.08 -13.57 0.80
N VAL A 201 11.39 -12.48 0.51
CA VAL A 201 11.77 -11.47 -0.48
C VAL A 201 11.95 -10.10 0.19
N SER A 202 12.93 -9.34 -0.29
CA SER A 202 13.08 -7.92 0.03
C SER A 202 12.06 -7.12 -0.77
N LEU A 203 11.47 -6.11 -0.14
CA LEU A 203 10.56 -5.14 -0.76
C LEU A 203 11.25 -3.79 -1.06
N GLY A 204 12.57 -3.72 -0.84
CA GLY A 204 13.42 -2.62 -1.30
C GLY A 204 13.69 -1.51 -0.28
N GLU A 205 12.90 -1.39 0.79
CA GLU A 205 13.08 -0.30 1.76
C GLU A 205 13.88 -0.69 3.00
N GLY A 206 15.05 -0.05 3.14
CA GLY A 206 15.78 0.05 4.40
C GLY A 206 16.47 -1.22 4.90
N ARG A 207 17.05 -1.11 6.11
CA ARG A 207 17.67 -2.23 6.82
C ARG A 207 16.60 -2.96 7.64
N SER A 208 16.61 -4.30 7.58
CA SER A 208 15.79 -5.16 8.44
C SER A 208 15.83 -4.70 9.90
N PRO A 209 14.68 -4.60 10.59
CA PRO A 209 14.68 -4.37 12.01
C PRO A 209 15.41 -5.53 12.72
N PRO A 210 16.07 -5.26 13.86
CA PRO A 210 16.74 -6.31 14.64
C PRO A 210 15.75 -7.18 15.42
N VAL A 211 14.56 -6.65 15.67
CA VAL A 211 13.45 -7.20 16.45
C VAL A 211 12.15 -6.83 15.73
N VAL A 212 11.20 -7.75 15.64
CA VAL A 212 9.79 -7.52 15.27
C VAL A 212 8.98 -7.48 16.58
N GLY A 213 7.86 -6.74 16.63
CA GLY A 213 7.14 -6.50 17.90
C GLY A 213 7.79 -5.45 18.82
N GLY A 214 8.73 -4.65 18.29
CA GLY A 214 9.48 -3.67 19.10
C GLY A 214 8.70 -2.40 19.49
N GLY A 215 7.62 -2.08 18.75
CA GLY A 215 6.70 -0.97 19.02
C GLY A 215 5.48 -1.42 19.84
N ARG A 216 4.77 -0.46 20.44
CA ARG A 216 3.52 -0.68 21.19
C ARG A 216 2.29 -0.27 20.40
#